data_AF-A0A949NW12-F1
#
_entry.id   AF-A0A949NW12-F1
#
_cell.length_a   1.000
_cell.length_b   1.000
_cell.length_c   1.000
_cell.angle_alpha   90.00
_cell.angle_beta   90.00
_cell.angle_gamma   90.00
#
_symmetry.space_group_name_H-M   'P 1'
#
loop_
_entity.id
_entity.type
_entity.pdbx_description
1 polymer ?
#
loop_
_entity_poly.entity_id
_entity_poly.type
_entity_poly.pdbx_seq_one_letter_code
_entity_poly.pdbx_strand_id
1 'polypeptide(L)'
;MTRFNPILNYKFVKEEAIPDIELYMDQVTNYLEIQLSDLKVDRDEKALTKTMINNYVKNELIDKPVKKKYKKTHIMQLMMLYQLKNILSINQIKELMQLLKTELSSIESIYKIYSSLYKEICQEITAPLTEKPTSDTITAPLSRYDGSQGTLKLILESDIKKRLALLKIKD
;
A
#
# COMPACT_ATOMS: atom_id res chain seq x y z
N MET A 1 6.21 -20.11 -19.19
CA MET A 1 6.72 -18.73 -19.17
C MET A 1 5.84 -17.91 -18.24
N THR A 2 6.33 -17.57 -17.05
CA THR A 2 5.59 -16.69 -16.12
C THR A 2 5.46 -15.33 -16.80
N ARG A 3 4.25 -14.95 -17.25
CA ARG A 3 4.01 -13.61 -17.81
C ARG A 3 4.48 -12.57 -16.78
N PHE A 4 5.25 -11.57 -17.24
CA PHE A 4 5.65 -10.44 -16.40
C PHE A 4 4.40 -9.82 -15.76
N ASN A 5 4.34 -9.80 -14.42
CA ASN A 5 3.23 -9.21 -13.69
C ASN A 5 3.70 -7.92 -13.02
N PRO A 6 3.17 -6.74 -13.40
CA PRO A 6 3.66 -5.46 -12.90
C PRO A 6 3.42 -5.28 -11.40
N ILE A 7 2.35 -5.87 -10.85
CA ILE A 7 2.03 -5.82 -9.42
C ILE A 7 3.09 -6.61 -8.63
N LEU A 8 3.37 -7.86 -9.03
CA LEU A 8 4.37 -8.68 -8.31
C LEU A 8 5.80 -8.16 -8.41
N ASN A 9 6.10 -7.33 -9.42
CA ASN A 9 7.41 -6.73 -9.61
C ASN A 9 7.50 -5.28 -9.11
N TYR A 10 6.39 -4.71 -8.64
CA TYR A 10 6.36 -3.35 -8.14
C TYR A 10 7.26 -3.20 -6.92
N LYS A 11 7.99 -2.09 -6.88
CA LYS A 11 8.83 -1.71 -5.74
C LYS A 11 8.41 -0.34 -5.29
N PHE A 12 8.00 -0.23 -4.04
CA PHE A 12 7.79 1.05 -3.41
C PHE A 12 9.05 1.91 -3.51
N VAL A 13 8.85 3.20 -3.78
CA VAL A 13 9.91 4.20 -3.76
C VAL A 13 10.50 4.22 -2.36
N LYS A 14 11.82 4.12 -2.25
CA LYS A 14 12.50 4.27 -0.95
C LYS A 14 12.22 5.65 -0.38
N GLU A 15 12.12 5.75 0.94
CA GLU A 15 11.80 6.98 1.63
C GLU A 15 12.72 8.14 1.23
N GLU A 16 14.02 7.90 1.02
CA GLU A 16 14.99 8.94 0.68
C GLU A 16 14.80 9.51 -0.72
N ALA A 17 14.20 8.70 -1.61
CA ALA A 17 13.90 9.10 -2.98
C ALA A 17 12.56 9.86 -3.11
N ILE A 18 11.73 9.88 -2.06
CA ILE A 18 10.51 10.69 -2.05
C ILE A 18 10.91 12.17 -1.88
N PRO A 19 10.40 13.09 -2.74
CA PRO A 19 10.75 14.49 -2.71
C PRO A 19 10.59 15.11 -1.31
N ASP A 20 11.63 15.78 -0.84
CA ASP A 20 11.61 16.49 0.44
C ASP A 20 11.05 17.93 0.31
N ILE A 21 10.93 18.42 -0.93
CA ILE A 21 10.24 19.68 -1.21
C ILE A 21 8.72 19.52 -1.03
N GLU A 22 8.08 20.53 -0.47
CA GLU A 22 6.63 20.54 -0.33
C GLU A 22 5.94 20.74 -1.70
N LEU A 23 4.95 19.90 -2.01
CA LEU A 23 4.29 19.86 -3.31
C LEU A 23 2.88 20.44 -3.25
N TYR A 24 2.46 21.15 -4.30
CA TYR A 24 1.05 21.50 -4.51
C TYR A 24 0.22 20.28 -4.93
N MET A 25 -1.08 20.32 -4.69
CA MET A 25 -2.02 19.21 -4.99
C MET A 25 -1.81 18.57 -6.37
N ASP A 26 -1.69 19.37 -7.44
CA ASP A 26 -1.50 18.85 -8.80
C ASP A 26 -0.19 18.07 -8.94
N GLN A 27 0.88 18.56 -8.33
CA GLN A 27 2.18 17.88 -8.30
C GLN A 27 2.10 16.58 -7.51
N VAL A 28 1.36 16.55 -6.40
CA VAL A 28 1.10 15.33 -5.62
C VAL A 28 0.36 14.29 -6.48
N THR A 29 -0.75 14.68 -7.12
CA THR A 29 -1.51 13.73 -7.94
C THR A 29 -0.70 13.22 -9.13
N ASN A 30 0.11 14.07 -9.77
CA ASN A 30 0.98 13.65 -10.86
C ASN A 30 2.09 12.71 -10.39
N TYR A 31 2.73 13.03 -9.26
CA TYR A 31 3.75 12.16 -8.67
C TYR A 31 3.18 10.77 -8.34
N LEU A 32 2.02 10.72 -7.70
CA LEU A 32 1.35 9.46 -7.36
C LEU A 32 0.91 8.67 -8.58
N GLU A 33 0.44 9.34 -9.65
CA GLU A 33 0.08 8.70 -10.91
C GLU A 33 1.28 7.97 -11.53
N ILE A 34 2.46 8.62 -11.54
CA ILE A 34 3.69 8.02 -12.05
C ILE A 34 4.12 6.86 -11.17
N GLN A 35 4.23 7.09 -9.86
CA GLN A 35 4.78 6.08 -8.95
C GLN A 35 3.88 4.86 -8.79
N LEU A 36 2.55 5.01 -8.91
CA LEU A 36 1.61 3.89 -8.67
C LEU A 36 1.10 3.26 -9.98
N SER A 37 1.65 3.66 -11.13
CA SER A 37 1.17 3.25 -12.46
C SER A 37 1.16 1.72 -12.65
N ASP A 38 2.20 1.03 -12.21
CA ASP A 38 2.31 -0.44 -12.29
C ASP A 38 1.34 -1.20 -11.36
N LEU A 39 0.80 -0.53 -10.35
CA LEU A 39 -0.21 -1.11 -9.46
C LEU A 39 -1.63 -1.01 -10.03
N LYS A 40 -1.86 -0.20 -11.06
CA LYS A 40 -3.19 0.05 -11.60
C LYS A 40 -3.74 -1.18 -12.34
N VAL A 41 -4.94 -1.59 -11.96
CA VAL A 41 -5.71 -2.63 -12.67
C VAL A 41 -6.45 -2.04 -13.87
N ASP A 42 -6.82 -0.76 -13.78
CA ASP A 42 -7.39 0.02 -14.88
C ASP A 42 -6.42 1.15 -15.23
N ARG A 43 -5.91 1.16 -16.46
CA ARG A 43 -4.92 2.16 -16.89
C ARG A 43 -5.53 3.55 -17.08
N ASP A 44 -6.84 3.64 -17.27
CA ASP A 44 -7.53 4.91 -17.53
C ASP A 44 -7.97 5.60 -16.23
N GLU A 45 -8.16 4.84 -15.14
CA GLU A 45 -8.50 5.40 -13.82
C GLU A 45 -7.33 6.17 -13.22
N LYS A 46 -7.54 7.31 -12.57
CA LYS A 46 -6.47 7.99 -11.83
C LYS A 46 -6.05 7.19 -10.59
N ALA A 47 -4.77 7.22 -10.25
CA ALA A 47 -4.26 6.56 -9.04
C ALA A 47 -4.96 7.10 -7.78
N LEU A 48 -4.90 8.42 -7.55
CA LEU A 48 -5.71 9.13 -6.57
C LEU A 48 -6.15 10.48 -7.14
N THR A 49 -7.44 10.80 -6.97
CA THR A 49 -7.99 12.09 -7.41
C THR A 49 -7.85 13.16 -6.34
N LYS A 50 -7.92 14.44 -6.72
CA LYS A 50 -7.97 15.57 -5.77
C LYS A 50 -9.09 15.41 -4.74
N THR A 51 -10.24 14.92 -5.17
CA THR A 51 -11.40 14.66 -4.30
C THR A 51 -11.10 13.58 -3.27
N MET A 52 -10.45 12.48 -3.67
CA MET A 52 -10.02 11.42 -2.74
C MET A 52 -9.04 11.96 -1.69
N ILE A 53 -8.03 12.73 -2.12
CA ILE A 53 -7.04 13.34 -1.20
C ILE A 53 -7.74 14.28 -0.22
N ASN A 54 -8.64 15.13 -0.70
CA ASN A 54 -9.42 16.02 0.16
C ASN A 54 -10.32 15.23 1.13
N ASN A 55 -10.87 14.08 0.70
CA ASN A 55 -11.65 13.22 1.57
C ASN A 55 -10.79 12.63 2.71
N TYR A 56 -9.55 12.21 2.41
CA TYR A 56 -8.62 11.73 3.43
C TYR A 56 -8.22 12.83 4.43
N VAL A 57 -8.03 14.07 3.97
CA VAL A 57 -7.78 15.23 4.85
C VAL A 57 -8.99 15.53 5.73
N LYS A 58 -10.20 15.52 5.15
CA LYS A 58 -11.45 15.76 5.90
C LYS A 58 -11.71 14.72 6.99
N ASN A 59 -11.33 13.46 6.75
CA ASN A 59 -11.48 12.36 7.72
C ASN A 59 -10.27 12.20 8.65
N GLU A 60 -9.30 13.13 8.59
CA GLU A 60 -8.12 13.17 9.45
C GLU A 60 -7.21 11.93 9.30
N LEU A 61 -7.24 11.28 8.14
CA LEU A 61 -6.29 10.22 7.80
C LEU A 61 -4.91 10.79 7.45
N ILE A 62 -4.92 12.02 6.94
CA ILE A 62 -3.74 12.79 6.55
C ILE A 62 -3.89 14.16 7.19
N ASP A 63 -2.80 14.71 7.70
CA ASP A 63 -2.78 16.06 8.26
C ASP A 63 -3.15 17.09 7.19
N LYS A 64 -3.70 18.23 7.63
CA LYS A 64 -4.07 19.31 6.73
C LYS A 64 -2.79 19.87 6.06
N PRO A 65 -2.80 20.10 4.73
CA PRO A 65 -1.65 20.68 4.05
C PRO A 65 -1.37 22.09 4.55
N VAL A 66 -0.09 22.43 4.72
CA VAL A 66 0.33 23.75 5.19
C VAL A 66 0.46 24.68 3.98
N LYS A 67 -0.24 25.82 3.97
CA LYS A 67 -0.26 26.76 2.83
C LYS A 67 -0.55 26.07 1.48
N LYS A 68 -1.47 25.08 1.49
CA LYS A 68 -1.84 24.22 0.33
C LYS A 68 -0.72 23.32 -0.21
N LYS A 69 0.34 23.12 0.59
CA LYS A 69 1.46 22.24 0.23
C LYS A 69 1.49 20.98 1.08
N TYR A 70 1.87 19.90 0.42
CA TYR A 70 1.97 18.56 0.98
C TYR A 70 3.44 18.18 1.15
N LYS A 71 3.80 17.89 2.39
CA LYS A 71 5.10 17.32 2.79
C LYS A 71 5.25 15.86 2.36
N LYS A 72 6.50 15.41 2.36
CA LYS A 72 6.95 14.02 2.15
C LYS A 72 6.13 12.96 2.90
N THR A 73 5.80 13.21 4.18
CA THR A 73 4.99 12.28 4.99
C THR A 73 3.58 12.09 4.44
N HIS A 74 2.95 13.13 3.88
CA HIS A 74 1.64 12.97 3.23
C HIS A 74 1.74 12.07 1.99
N ILE A 75 2.84 12.18 1.22
CA ILE A 75 3.06 11.35 0.04
C ILE A 75 3.17 9.88 0.43
N MET A 76 3.94 9.57 1.47
CA MET A 76 4.05 8.21 2.03
C MET A 76 2.68 7.66 2.45
N GLN A 77 1.88 8.45 3.16
CA GLN A 77 0.52 8.05 3.54
C GLN A 77 -0.37 7.80 2.32
N LEU A 78 -0.33 8.69 1.32
CA LEU A 78 -1.14 8.55 0.10
C LEU A 78 -0.78 7.30 -0.69
N MET A 79 0.50 6.94 -0.77
CA MET A 79 0.93 5.69 -1.42
C MET A 79 0.37 4.46 -0.71
N MET A 80 0.36 4.43 0.64
CA MET A 80 -0.26 3.34 1.40
C MET A 80 -1.80 3.32 1.22
N LEU A 81 -2.44 4.48 1.29
CA LEU A 81 -3.89 4.63 1.14
C LEU A 81 -4.39 4.15 -0.23
N TYR A 82 -3.59 4.29 -1.28
CA TYR A 82 -3.93 3.81 -2.61
C TYR A 82 -4.24 2.30 -2.64
N GLN A 83 -3.53 1.49 -1.87
CA GLN A 83 -3.81 0.06 -1.74
C GLN A 83 -4.91 -0.21 -0.71
N LEU A 84 -4.80 0.41 0.47
CA LEU A 84 -5.75 0.16 1.57
C LEU A 84 -7.21 0.43 1.18
N LYS A 85 -7.46 1.47 0.36
CA LYS A 85 -8.82 1.86 -0.06
C LYS A 85 -9.60 0.77 -0.82
N ASN A 86 -8.91 -0.25 -1.36
CA ASN A 86 -9.57 -1.31 -2.13
C ASN A 86 -10.11 -2.44 -1.25
N ILE A 87 -9.64 -2.53 -0.01
CA ILE A 87 -9.94 -3.62 0.92
C ILE A 87 -10.68 -3.09 2.15
N LEU A 88 -10.36 -1.86 2.58
CA LEU A 88 -10.87 -1.28 3.82
C LEU A 88 -11.72 -0.04 3.56
N SER A 89 -12.74 0.14 4.39
CA SER A 89 -13.48 1.40 4.50
C SER A 89 -12.61 2.49 5.14
N ILE A 90 -13.01 3.76 4.98
CA ILE A 90 -12.26 4.90 5.50
C ILE A 90 -12.08 4.85 7.03
N ASN A 91 -13.08 4.35 7.76
CA ASN A 91 -13.02 4.21 9.23
C ASN A 91 -12.05 3.11 9.65
N GLN A 92 -12.09 1.95 8.99
CA GLN A 92 -11.14 0.85 9.25
C GLN A 92 -9.69 1.27 8.94
N ILE A 93 -9.48 2.06 7.88
CA ILE A 93 -8.17 2.64 7.60
C ILE A 93 -7.74 3.56 8.75
N LYS A 94 -8.65 4.36 9.31
CA LYS A 94 -8.34 5.27 10.43
C LYS A 94 -7.90 4.49 11.66
N GLU A 95 -8.63 3.45 12.01
CA GLU A 95 -8.30 2.55 13.12
C GLU A 95 -6.95 1.85 12.91
N LEU A 96 -6.70 1.31 11.71
CA LEU A 96 -5.43 0.69 11.36
C LEU A 96 -4.26 1.68 11.48
N MET A 97 -4.41 2.88 10.93
CA MET A 97 -3.37 3.90 10.97
C MET A 97 -3.11 4.40 12.40
N GLN A 98 -4.13 4.45 13.26
CA GLN A 98 -3.97 4.77 14.68
C GLN A 98 -3.22 3.66 15.42
N LEU A 99 -3.61 2.40 15.20
CA LEU A 99 -2.92 1.24 15.78
C LEU A 99 -1.43 1.24 15.39
N LEU A 100 -1.14 1.42 14.11
CA LEU A 100 0.24 1.49 13.61
C LEU A 100 1.02 2.66 14.20
N LYS A 101 0.41 3.84 14.38
CA LYS A 101 1.04 5.01 15.02
C LYS A 101 1.31 4.81 16.52
N THR A 102 0.53 3.97 17.20
CA THR A 102 0.76 3.64 18.61
C THR A 102 1.98 2.73 18.77
N GLU A 103 2.16 1.76 17.88
CA GLU A 103 3.30 0.85 17.89
C GLU A 103 4.57 1.46 17.25
N LEU A 104 4.40 2.36 16.28
CA LEU A 104 5.48 2.90 15.47
C LEU A 104 5.53 4.42 15.60
N SER A 105 6.71 4.94 15.94
CA SER A 105 6.92 6.34 16.31
C SER A 105 6.76 7.35 15.16
N SER A 106 6.70 6.92 13.90
CA SER A 106 6.62 7.83 12.76
C SER A 106 5.95 7.24 11.52
N ILE A 107 5.41 8.11 10.66
CA ILE A 107 4.89 7.74 9.33
C ILE A 107 5.96 7.08 8.46
N GLU A 108 7.21 7.53 8.58
CA GLU A 108 8.33 6.95 7.83
C GLU A 108 8.58 5.50 8.25
N SER A 109 8.56 5.21 9.56
CA SER A 109 8.70 3.84 10.09
C SER A 109 7.57 2.94 9.58
N ILE A 110 6.32 3.44 9.59
CA ILE A 110 5.15 2.71 9.06
C ILE A 110 5.35 2.42 7.57
N TYR A 111 5.76 3.42 6.79
CA TYR A 111 5.99 3.27 5.35
C TYR A 111 7.09 2.25 5.03
N LYS A 112 8.18 2.23 5.80
CA LYS A 112 9.27 1.24 5.67
C LYS A 112 8.79 -0.18 5.87
N ILE A 113 8.03 -0.41 6.95
CA ILE A 113 7.45 -1.72 7.26
C ILE A 113 6.47 -2.12 6.17
N TYR A 114 5.58 -1.21 5.76
CA TYR A 114 4.62 -1.43 4.68
C TYR A 114 5.33 -1.87 3.38
N SER A 115 6.35 -1.13 2.96
CA SER A 115 7.15 -1.43 1.78
C SER A 115 7.87 -2.78 1.90
N SER A 116 8.41 -3.10 3.07
CA SER A 116 9.08 -4.37 3.33
C SER A 116 8.10 -5.55 3.25
N LEU A 117 6.94 -5.43 3.89
CA LEU A 117 5.89 -6.46 3.86
C LEU A 117 5.37 -6.68 2.45
N TYR A 118 5.13 -5.62 1.68
CA TYR A 118 4.72 -5.74 0.29
C TYR A 118 5.73 -6.56 -0.53
N LYS A 119 7.02 -6.23 -0.39
CA LYS A 119 8.10 -6.95 -1.08
C LYS A 119 8.15 -8.42 -0.67
N GLU A 120 8.05 -8.71 0.64
CA GLU A 120 8.03 -10.07 1.18
C GLU A 120 6.87 -10.88 0.59
N ILE A 121 5.65 -10.34 0.61
CA ILE A 121 4.47 -11.01 0.06
C ILE A 121 4.64 -11.28 -1.45
N CYS A 122 5.17 -10.33 -2.22
CA CYS A 122 5.42 -10.53 -3.64
C CYS A 122 6.44 -11.64 -3.90
N GLN A 123 7.47 -11.76 -3.05
CA GLN A 123 8.45 -12.84 -3.11
C GLN A 123 7.81 -14.20 -2.77
N GLU A 124 6.99 -14.25 -1.72
CA GLU A 124 6.24 -15.45 -1.32
C GLU A 124 5.32 -15.93 -2.47
N ILE A 125 4.60 -15.02 -3.13
CA ILE A 125 3.69 -15.36 -4.25
C ILE A 125 4.45 -15.81 -5.50
N THR A 126 5.65 -15.27 -5.73
CA THR A 126 6.44 -15.56 -6.95
C THR A 126 7.33 -16.78 -6.79
N ALA A 127 7.56 -17.26 -5.56
CA ALA A 127 8.34 -18.46 -5.30
C ALA A 127 7.75 -19.66 -6.06
N PRO A 128 8.59 -20.50 -6.72
CA PRO A 128 8.10 -21.74 -7.32
C PRO A 128 7.40 -22.59 -6.27
N LEU A 129 6.27 -23.22 -6.63
CA LEU A 129 5.51 -24.17 -5.80
C LEU A 129 6.32 -25.44 -5.41
N THR A 130 7.64 -25.45 -5.57
CA THR A 130 8.52 -26.62 -5.33
C THR A 130 8.74 -26.93 -3.85
N GLU A 131 8.24 -26.12 -2.94
CA GLU A 131 7.91 -26.56 -1.59
C GLU A 131 6.39 -26.48 -1.46
N LYS A 132 5.70 -27.58 -1.79
CA LYS A 132 4.42 -27.83 -1.12
C LYS A 132 4.70 -27.69 0.38
N PRO A 133 3.99 -26.84 1.13
CA PRO A 133 3.86 -27.10 2.55
C PRO A 133 3.31 -28.53 2.61
N THR A 134 4.10 -29.45 3.16
CA THR A 134 3.62 -30.76 3.56
C THR A 134 2.29 -30.55 4.28
N SER A 135 1.35 -31.47 4.09
CA SER A 135 -0.04 -31.43 4.52
C SER A 135 -0.30 -31.13 6.02
N ASP A 136 0.73 -30.79 6.79
CA ASP A 136 0.74 -30.39 8.19
C ASP A 136 0.71 -28.85 8.40
N THR A 137 0.65 -28.02 7.34
CA THR A 137 0.66 -26.54 7.47
C THR A 137 -0.67 -25.86 7.14
N ILE A 138 -1.81 -26.45 7.52
CA ILE A 138 -3.04 -25.65 7.76
C ILE A 138 -2.84 -24.69 8.96
N THR A 139 -1.76 -24.85 9.72
CA THR A 139 -1.41 -24.00 10.86
C THR A 139 -0.07 -23.31 10.62
N ALA A 140 -0.01 -22.35 9.70
CA ALA A 140 0.86 -21.21 10.02
C ALA A 140 0.34 -20.67 11.36
N PRO A 141 1.15 -20.60 12.43
CA PRO A 141 0.63 -20.14 13.72
C PRO A 141 -0.05 -18.80 13.53
N LEU A 142 -1.28 -18.62 14.02
CA LEU A 142 -1.93 -17.31 14.07
C LEU A 142 -1.02 -16.27 14.77
N SER A 143 -0.03 -16.70 15.56
CA SER A 143 1.02 -15.89 16.17
C SER A 143 2.09 -15.35 15.19
N ARG A 144 2.14 -15.77 13.92
CA ARG A 144 2.91 -15.04 12.88
C ARG A 144 2.15 -13.81 12.38
N TYR A 145 0.87 -13.72 12.70
CA TYR A 145 -0.04 -12.64 12.35
C TYR A 145 -0.52 -11.86 13.59
N ASP A 146 0.15 -12.03 14.73
CA ASP A 146 -0.14 -11.24 15.93
C ASP A 146 0.37 -9.80 15.78
N GLY A 147 -0.30 -8.87 16.48
CA GLY A 147 0.03 -7.44 16.44
C GLY A 147 -0.35 -6.71 15.14
N SER A 148 0.01 -5.42 15.08
CA SER A 148 -0.36 -4.55 13.94
C SER A 148 0.29 -4.96 12.61
N GLN A 149 1.51 -5.50 12.65
CA GLN A 149 2.24 -5.91 11.44
C GLN A 149 1.63 -7.15 10.79
N GLY A 150 1.20 -8.13 11.59
CA GLY A 150 0.49 -9.30 11.10
C GLY A 150 -0.83 -8.94 10.43
N THR A 151 -1.60 -8.07 11.09
CA THR A 151 -2.84 -7.50 10.52
C THR A 151 -2.57 -6.79 9.20
N LEU A 152 -1.52 -5.96 9.13
CA LEU A 152 -1.13 -5.27 7.91
C LEU A 152 -0.73 -6.26 6.80
N LYS A 153 0.06 -7.30 7.09
CA LYS A 153 0.45 -8.34 6.12
C LYS A 153 -0.78 -8.98 5.46
N LEU A 154 -1.78 -9.38 6.26
CA LEU A 154 -3.01 -9.99 5.76
C LEU A 154 -3.80 -9.06 4.83
N ILE A 155 -3.89 -7.78 5.18
CA ILE A 155 -4.58 -6.77 4.37
C ILE A 155 -3.86 -6.59 3.03
N LEU A 156 -2.52 -6.48 3.04
CA LEU A 156 -1.72 -6.31 1.82
C LEU A 156 -1.79 -7.52 0.92
N GLU A 157 -1.68 -8.72 1.49
CA GLU A 157 -1.80 -9.97 0.75
C GLU A 157 -3.18 -10.09 0.10
N SER A 158 -4.23 -9.68 0.81
CA SER A 158 -5.59 -9.63 0.27
C SER A 158 -5.74 -8.64 -0.90
N ASP A 159 -5.19 -7.42 -0.80
CA ASP A 159 -5.19 -6.46 -1.93
C ASP A 159 -4.44 -7.00 -3.14
N ILE A 160 -3.23 -7.56 -2.94
CA ILE A 160 -2.41 -8.11 -4.03
C ILE A 160 -3.16 -9.24 -4.72
N LYS A 161 -3.66 -10.23 -3.98
CA LYS A 161 -4.42 -11.36 -4.55
C LYS A 161 -5.66 -10.89 -5.30
N LYS A 162 -6.41 -9.93 -4.75
CA LYS A 162 -7.58 -9.33 -5.41
C LYS A 162 -7.20 -8.70 -6.75
N ARG A 163 -6.16 -7.88 -6.80
CA ARG A 163 -5.72 -7.23 -8.06
C ARG A 163 -5.22 -8.23 -9.09
N LEU A 164 -4.48 -9.26 -8.66
CA LEU A 164 -4.03 -10.34 -9.54
C LEU A 164 -5.20 -11.11 -10.15
N ALA A 165 -6.24 -11.38 -9.38
CA ALA A 165 -7.46 -12.00 -9.89
C ALA A 165 -8.17 -11.10 -10.91
N LEU A 166 -8.29 -9.80 -10.64
CA LEU A 166 -8.91 -8.85 -11.57
C LEU A 166 -8.15 -8.73 -12.90
N LEU A 167 -6.81 -8.80 -12.90
CA LEU A 167 -6.03 -8.82 -14.13
C LEU A 167 -6.33 -10.06 -14.99
N LYS A 168 -6.52 -11.24 -14.36
CA LYS A 168 -6.87 -12.48 -15.07
C LYS A 168 -8.29 -12.49 -15.64
N ILE A 169 -9.21 -11.70 -15.09
CA ILE A 169 -10.59 -11.59 -15.60
C ILE A 169 -10.66 -10.69 -16.85
N LYS A 170 -9.73 -9.73 -16.96
CA LYS A 170 -9.66 -8.80 -18.10
C LYS A 170 -8.86 -9.34 -19.30
N ASP A 171 -8.02 -10.36 -19.09
CA ASP A 171 -7.25 -11.09 -20.11
C ASP A 171 -8.13 -12.13 -20.84
#